data_AF-A0A0J9T4N0-F1
#
_entry.id   AF-A0A0J9T4N0-F1
#
_cell.length_a   1.000
_cell.length_b   1.000
_cell.length_c   1.000
_cell.angle_alpha   90.00
_cell.angle_beta   90.00
_cell.angle_gamma   90.00
#
_symmetry.space_group_name_H-M   'P 1'
#
loop_
_entity.id
_entity.type
_entity.pdbx_description
1 polymer ?
#
loop_
_entity_poly.entity_id
_entity_poly.type
_entity_poly.pdbx_seq_one_letter_code
_entity_poly.pdbx_strand_id
1 'polypeptide(L)'
;MKKCFDFMVYCVNRDELKQICEQDRKDGLKKQYCDNFNEYTKHYYDQFTTNVTCLRDTNKDKHYNWRFSDSCTLHNMAKTFPKYDFSKKIIVDDTSRNPINKCEDPGDSRTINCYMLGGVPVRLEELSTTSNVNPLKYGIYVGSSFLGFISLGLYLYKVNKLQY
;
A
#
# COMPACT_ATOMS: atom_id res chain seq x y z
N MET A 1 8.90 -11.18 10.35
CA MET A 1 7.87 -10.13 10.45
C MET A 1 8.22 -8.87 9.65
N LYS A 2 9.38 -8.22 9.88
CA LYS A 2 9.80 -7.01 9.12
C LYS A 2 9.71 -7.16 7.59
N LYS A 3 10.30 -8.23 7.03
CA LYS A 3 10.25 -8.53 5.59
C LYS A 3 8.82 -8.63 5.00
N CYS A 4 7.83 -8.97 5.82
CA CYS A 4 6.44 -9.07 5.39
C CYS A 4 5.75 -7.71 5.31
N PHE A 5 6.01 -6.84 6.29
CA PHE A 5 5.58 -5.45 6.21
C PHE A 5 6.23 -4.74 5.03
N ASP A 6 7.54 -4.94 4.83
CA ASP A 6 8.25 -4.39 3.68
C ASP A 6 7.62 -4.88 2.36
N PHE A 7 7.20 -6.14 2.29
CA PHE A 7 6.54 -6.69 1.11
C PHE A 7 5.15 -6.10 0.87
N MET A 8 4.35 -5.91 1.92
CA MET A 8 3.04 -5.25 1.80
C MET A 8 3.19 -3.78 1.39
N VAL A 9 4.10 -3.04 2.03
CA VAL A 9 4.40 -1.64 1.69
C VAL A 9 4.82 -1.54 0.23
N TYR A 10 5.68 -2.45 -0.22
CA TYR A 10 6.03 -2.57 -1.63
C TYR A 10 4.81 -2.77 -2.53
N CYS A 11 3.94 -3.74 -2.22
CA CYS A 11 2.76 -4.03 -3.05
C CYS A 11 1.85 -2.80 -3.20
N VAL A 12 1.54 -2.12 -2.09
CA VAL A 12 0.66 -0.95 -2.06
C VAL A 12 1.27 0.22 -2.84
N ASN A 13 2.52 0.57 -2.53
CA ASN A 13 3.18 1.72 -3.16
C ASN A 13 3.46 1.47 -4.64
N ARG A 14 3.78 0.24 -5.03
CA ARG A 14 3.92 -0.15 -6.44
C ARG A 14 2.63 0.09 -7.20
N ASP A 15 1.49 -0.27 -6.64
CA ASP A 15 0.19 -0.10 -7.31
C ASP A 15 -0.17 1.39 -7.45
N GLU A 16 0.16 2.21 -6.45
CA GLU A 16 0.03 3.67 -6.53
C GLU A 16 0.96 4.27 -7.61
N LEU A 17 2.25 3.92 -7.60
CA LEU A 17 3.22 4.40 -8.59
C LEU A 17 2.86 3.95 -10.02
N LYS A 18 2.31 2.74 -10.15
CA LYS A 18 1.77 2.23 -11.41
C LYS A 18 0.68 3.16 -11.95
N GLN A 19 -0.31 3.50 -11.13
CA GLN A 19 -1.38 4.42 -11.54
C GLN A 19 -0.82 5.79 -11.95
N ILE A 20 0.16 6.32 -11.22
CA ILE A 20 0.79 7.61 -11.53
C ILE A 20 1.55 7.56 -12.87
N CYS A 21 2.25 6.45 -13.16
CA CYS A 21 2.96 6.27 -14.42
C CYS A 21 2.01 6.07 -15.61
N GLU A 22 0.91 5.34 -15.43
CA GLU A 22 -0.08 5.09 -16.48
C GLU A 22 -0.94 6.33 -16.81
N GLN A 23 -1.08 7.28 -15.87
CA GLN A 23 -1.80 8.53 -16.11
C GLN A 23 -1.22 9.31 -17.31
N ASP A 24 -2.14 9.88 -18.10
CA ASP A 24 -1.78 10.67 -19.27
C ASP A 24 -1.38 12.08 -18.84
N ARG A 25 -0.09 12.24 -18.52
CA ARG A 25 0.52 13.50 -18.07
C ARG A 25 1.38 14.08 -19.18
N LYS A 26 1.42 15.42 -19.28
CA LYS A 26 2.23 16.17 -20.26
C LYS A 26 3.65 15.59 -20.38
N ASP A 27 4.09 15.42 -21.62
CA ASP A 27 5.33 14.77 -22.00
C ASP A 27 6.53 15.41 -21.29
N GLY A 28 7.12 14.68 -20.34
CA GLY A 28 8.21 15.14 -19.48
C GLY A 28 8.06 14.60 -18.06
N LEU A 29 6.90 14.84 -17.44
CA LEU A 29 6.60 14.33 -16.10
C LEU A 29 6.33 12.82 -16.10
N LYS A 30 5.65 12.33 -17.15
CA LYS A 30 5.37 10.89 -17.31
C LYS A 30 6.64 10.04 -17.29
N LYS A 31 7.68 10.49 -18.01
CA LYS A 31 8.97 9.81 -18.04
C LYS A 31 9.56 9.69 -16.63
N GLN A 32 9.61 10.80 -15.89
CA GLN A 32 10.13 10.81 -14.52
C GLN A 32 9.36 9.86 -13.59
N TYR A 33 8.03 9.85 -13.64
CA TYR A 33 7.23 8.93 -12.82
C TYR A 33 7.43 7.46 -13.19
N CYS A 34 7.53 7.16 -14.47
CA CYS A 34 7.76 5.78 -14.93
C CYS A 34 9.21 5.31 -14.70
N ASP A 35 10.19 6.22 -14.76
CA ASP A 35 11.57 5.95 -14.34
C ASP A 35 11.61 5.64 -12.83
N ASN A 36 10.95 6.44 -12.00
CA ASN A 36 10.83 6.21 -10.56
C ASN A 36 10.13 4.87 -10.26
N PHE A 37 9.09 4.51 -11.02
CA PHE A 37 8.44 3.20 -10.91
C PHE A 37 9.43 2.06 -11.18
N ASN A 38 10.19 2.14 -12.27
CA ASN A 38 11.20 1.14 -12.62
C ASN A 38 12.31 1.01 -11.57
N GLU A 39 12.78 2.12 -11.03
CA GLU A 39 13.79 2.13 -9.99
C GLU A 39 13.24 1.51 -8.69
N TYR A 40 12.01 1.87 -8.31
CA TYR A 40 11.34 1.34 -7.14
C TYR A 40 11.14 -0.18 -7.23
N THR A 41 10.60 -0.69 -8.34
CA THR A 41 10.39 -2.13 -8.52
C THR A 41 11.70 -2.90 -8.55
N LYS A 42 12.73 -2.36 -9.20
CA LYS A 42 14.08 -2.96 -9.21
C LYS A 42 14.68 -3.02 -7.80
N HIS A 43 14.61 -1.92 -7.04
CA HIS A 43 15.18 -1.85 -5.69
C HIS A 43 14.61 -2.95 -4.79
N TYR A 44 13.28 -3.11 -4.78
CA TYR A 44 12.64 -4.13 -3.94
C TYR A 44 12.88 -5.56 -4.47
N TYR A 45 12.96 -5.76 -5.78
CA TYR A 45 13.37 -7.05 -6.33
C TYR A 45 14.75 -7.45 -5.81
N ASP A 46 15.73 -6.55 -5.89
CA ASP A 46 17.10 -6.81 -5.44
C ASP A 46 17.12 -7.08 -3.92
N GLN A 47 16.37 -6.30 -3.13
CA GLN A 47 16.21 -6.52 -1.69
C GLN A 47 15.62 -7.89 -1.36
N PHE A 48 14.52 -8.30 -2.00
CA PHE A 48 13.88 -9.57 -1.71
C PHE A 48 14.68 -10.76 -2.20
N THR A 49 15.28 -10.70 -3.39
CA THR A 49 16.12 -11.79 -3.89
C THR A 49 17.41 -11.97 -3.09
N THR A 50 17.99 -10.90 -2.56
CA THR A 50 19.18 -10.98 -1.70
C THR A 50 18.84 -11.54 -0.32
N ASN A 51 17.70 -11.13 0.26
CA ASN A 51 17.35 -11.46 1.64
C ASN A 51 16.48 -12.70 1.79
N VAL A 52 15.92 -13.24 0.71
CA VAL A 52 15.03 -14.40 0.70
C VAL A 52 15.65 -15.47 -0.18
N THR A 53 16.37 -16.40 0.45
CA THR A 53 17.11 -17.44 -0.27
C THR A 53 16.21 -18.54 -0.82
N CYS A 54 15.06 -18.79 -0.18
CA CYS A 54 14.09 -19.74 -0.67
C CYS A 54 12.67 -19.45 -0.15
N LEU A 55 11.66 -19.89 -0.90
CA LEU A 55 10.25 -19.87 -0.51
C LEU A 55 9.87 -21.23 0.05
N ARG A 56 9.23 -21.25 1.22
CA ARG A 56 8.70 -22.48 1.81
C ARG A 56 7.66 -23.09 0.86
N ASP A 57 7.68 -24.40 0.67
CA ASP A 57 6.68 -25.08 -0.16
C ASP A 57 5.33 -25.14 0.57
N THR A 58 4.52 -24.10 0.38
CA THR A 58 3.19 -23.96 0.98
C THR A 58 2.15 -24.89 0.35
N ASN A 59 2.52 -25.71 -0.66
CA ASN A 59 1.60 -26.66 -1.29
C ASN A 59 1.09 -27.76 -0.35
N LYS A 60 1.78 -28.03 0.78
CA LYS A 60 1.26 -28.90 1.86
C LYS A 60 0.35 -28.15 2.84
N ASP A 61 0.52 -26.84 2.95
CA ASP A 61 -0.30 -25.96 3.78
C ASP A 61 -1.50 -25.50 2.94
N LYS A 62 -2.55 -26.34 2.85
CA LYS A 62 -3.81 -26.12 2.09
C LYS A 62 -4.49 -24.75 2.30
N HIS A 63 -4.03 -23.95 3.25
CA HIS A 63 -4.63 -22.71 3.67
C HIS A 63 -3.75 -21.45 3.45
N TYR A 64 -2.49 -21.56 3.01
CA TYR A 64 -1.56 -20.42 3.15
C TYR A 64 -0.63 -20.19 1.96
N ASN A 65 -1.21 -19.86 0.80
CA ASN A 65 -0.51 -19.11 -0.23
C ASN A 65 -0.65 -17.61 0.10
N TRP A 66 0.27 -17.05 0.90
CA TRP A 66 0.23 -15.61 1.19
C TRP A 66 0.47 -14.81 -0.09
N ARG A 67 -0.61 -14.20 -0.60
CA ARG A 67 -0.60 -13.21 -1.66
C ARG A 67 -1.29 -11.98 -1.10
N PHE A 68 -0.64 -10.82 -1.17
CA PHE A 68 -1.31 -9.56 -0.80
C PHE A 68 -2.43 -9.24 -1.80
N SER A 69 -2.19 -9.59 -3.07
CA SER A 69 -3.16 -9.58 -4.16
C SER A 69 -2.73 -10.59 -5.22
N ASP A 70 -3.60 -10.89 -6.20
CA ASP A 70 -3.26 -11.77 -7.33
C ASP A 70 -2.09 -11.26 -8.19
N SER A 71 -1.73 -9.98 -8.04
CA SER A 71 -0.58 -9.34 -8.70
C SER A 71 0.63 -9.14 -7.77
N CYS A 72 0.55 -9.49 -6.49
CA CYS A 72 1.66 -9.33 -5.55
C CYS A 72 1.96 -10.62 -4.78
N THR A 73 2.89 -11.41 -5.31
CA THR A 73 3.28 -12.72 -4.81
C THR A 73 4.73 -13.06 -5.14
N LEU A 74 5.53 -13.44 -4.14
CA LEU A 74 6.92 -13.87 -4.36
C LEU A 74 7.02 -15.16 -5.20
N HIS A 75 5.92 -15.90 -5.40
CA HIS A 75 5.89 -17.04 -6.31
C HIS A 75 5.91 -16.65 -7.79
N ASN A 76 5.55 -15.41 -8.14
CA ASN A 76 5.62 -14.89 -9.49
C ASN A 76 6.35 -13.55 -9.47
N MET A 77 7.67 -13.62 -9.60
CA MET A 77 8.56 -12.46 -9.52
C MET A 77 8.35 -11.50 -10.70
N ALA A 78 8.11 -12.01 -11.91
CA ALA A 78 7.90 -11.19 -13.10
C ALA A 78 6.66 -10.29 -12.98
N LYS A 79 5.55 -10.83 -12.47
CA LYS A 79 4.30 -10.09 -12.23
C LYS A 79 4.40 -9.17 -11.02
N THR A 80 5.14 -9.60 -9.99
CA THR A 80 5.26 -8.85 -8.73
C THR A 80 6.19 -7.67 -8.84
N PHE A 81 7.27 -7.79 -9.62
CA PHE A 81 8.28 -6.77 -9.89
C PHE A 81 8.28 -6.39 -11.38
N PRO A 82 7.18 -5.77 -11.86
CA PRO A 82 7.05 -5.39 -13.26
C PRO A 82 7.95 -4.20 -13.62
N LYS A 83 8.01 -3.89 -14.92
CA LYS A 83 8.68 -2.69 -15.42
C LYS A 83 7.83 -1.96 -16.46
N TYR A 84 8.00 -0.66 -16.54
CA TYR A 84 7.54 0.17 -17.63
C TYR A 84 8.46 0.01 -18.86
N ASP A 85 7.86 -0.38 -19.98
CA ASP A 85 8.50 -0.48 -21.29
C ASP A 85 8.30 0.85 -22.04
N PHE A 86 9.37 1.64 -22.19
CA PHE A 86 9.33 2.93 -22.88
C PHE A 86 9.02 2.81 -24.38
N SER A 87 9.37 1.70 -25.02
CA SER A 87 9.10 1.46 -26.43
C SER A 87 7.63 1.17 -26.67
N LYS A 88 7.01 0.40 -25.78
CA LYS A 88 5.57 0.05 -25.86
C LYS A 88 4.66 1.02 -25.11
N LYS A 89 5.23 1.89 -24.27
CA LYS A 89 4.53 2.84 -23.39
C LYS A 89 3.51 2.18 -22.44
N ILE A 90 3.84 0.98 -21.96
CA ILE A 90 2.99 0.18 -21.06
C ILE A 90 3.83 -0.47 -19.97
N ILE A 91 3.19 -0.81 -18.84
CA ILE A 91 3.80 -1.67 -17.82
C ILE A 91 3.63 -3.12 -18.24
N VAL A 92 4.72 -3.89 -18.15
CA VAL A 92 4.78 -5.30 -18.52
C VAL A 92 5.40 -6.12 -17.39
N ASP A 93 5.03 -7.40 -17.35
CA ASP A 93 5.72 -8.38 -16.52
C ASP A 93 7.18 -8.45 -16.93
N ASP A 94 8.10 -8.34 -15.96
CA ASP A 94 9.53 -8.33 -16.22
C ASP A 94 10.07 -9.77 -16.18
N THR A 95 10.08 -10.44 -17.32
CA THR A 95 10.53 -11.83 -17.46
C THR A 95 12.01 -12.05 -17.11
N SER A 96 12.80 -10.97 -16.95
CA SER A 96 14.18 -11.05 -16.46
C SER A 96 14.27 -11.29 -14.94
N ARG A 97 13.16 -11.17 -14.21
CA ARG A 97 13.09 -11.38 -12.76
C ARG A 97 12.98 -12.86 -12.45
N ASN A 98 14.12 -13.44 -12.06
CA ASN A 98 14.22 -14.86 -11.76
C ASN A 98 13.34 -15.24 -10.57
N PRO A 99 12.67 -16.40 -10.61
CA PRO A 99 11.92 -16.91 -9.47
C PRO A 99 12.86 -17.24 -8.30
N ILE A 100 12.35 -17.10 -7.08
CA ILE A 100 13.04 -17.58 -5.88
C ILE A 100 12.81 -19.09 -5.76
N ASN A 101 13.87 -19.85 -5.50
CA ASN A 101 13.82 -21.31 -5.38
C ASN A 101 12.94 -21.75 -4.20
N LYS A 102 12.41 -22.97 -4.26
CA LYS A 102 11.72 -23.59 -3.12
C LYS A 102 12.74 -24.08 -2.09
N CYS A 103 12.39 -24.03 -0.80
CA CYS A 103 13.24 -24.58 0.25
C CYS A 103 13.18 -26.12 0.25
N GLU A 104 14.33 -26.77 0.42
CA GLU A 104 14.43 -28.23 0.57
C GLU A 104 13.97 -28.69 1.97
N ASP A 105 14.25 -27.90 3.00
CA ASP A 105 13.81 -28.13 4.39
C ASP A 105 12.88 -26.99 4.87
N PRO A 106 11.63 -27.30 5.28
CA PRO A 106 10.66 -26.31 5.77
C PRO A 106 11.07 -25.62 7.10
N GLY A 107 12.15 -26.02 7.76
CA GLY A 107 12.67 -25.43 8.99
C GLY A 107 13.58 -24.20 8.84
N ASP A 108 13.86 -23.72 7.62
CA ASP A 108 14.86 -22.66 7.41
C ASP A 108 14.38 -21.25 7.82
N SER A 109 15.08 -20.66 8.80
CA SER A 109 14.93 -19.28 9.32
C SER A 109 15.06 -18.18 8.25
N ARG A 110 15.58 -18.53 7.07
CA ARG A 110 15.71 -17.61 5.93
C ARG A 110 14.41 -17.42 5.13
N THR A 111 13.34 -18.12 5.50
CA THR A 111 12.03 -18.01 4.88
C THR A 111 11.29 -16.73 5.31
N ILE A 112 10.54 -16.14 4.37
CA ILE A 112 9.52 -15.14 4.70
C ILE A 112 8.24 -15.92 5.04
N ASN A 113 7.80 -15.83 6.31
CA ASN A 113 6.49 -16.32 6.73
C ASN A 113 5.65 -15.14 7.26
N CYS A 114 4.64 -14.73 6.49
CA CYS A 114 3.82 -13.54 6.73
C CYS A 114 2.46 -13.82 7.37
N TYR A 115 2.26 -15.04 7.86
CA TYR A 115 1.02 -15.53 8.47
C TYR A 115 0.39 -14.60 9.52
N MET A 116 1.18 -13.80 10.25
CA MET A 116 0.67 -12.91 11.31
C MET A 116 0.00 -11.61 10.84
N LEU A 117 -0.01 -11.33 9.53
CA LEU A 117 -0.68 -10.14 8.98
C LEU A 117 -2.13 -10.42 8.57
N GLY A 118 -2.50 -11.70 8.47
CA GLY A 118 -3.87 -12.15 8.39
C GLY A 118 -4.53 -12.09 9.77
N GLY A 119 -4.71 -10.89 10.33
CA GLY A 119 -5.90 -10.67 11.15
C GLY A 119 -7.11 -11.14 10.34
N VAL A 120 -8.11 -11.75 11.00
CA VAL A 120 -9.39 -12.19 10.42
C VAL A 120 -9.71 -11.35 9.20
N PRO A 121 -9.96 -11.93 8.00
CA PRO A 121 -10.12 -11.17 6.78
C PRO A 121 -11.09 -10.03 7.02
N VAL A 122 -10.57 -8.83 7.20
CA VAL A 122 -11.39 -7.63 7.21
C VAL A 122 -11.79 -7.55 5.77
N ARG A 123 -13.04 -7.94 5.48
CA ARG A 123 -13.71 -7.40 4.31
C ARG A 123 -13.52 -5.90 4.46
N LEU A 124 -12.63 -5.29 3.66
CA LEU A 124 -12.91 -3.95 3.20
C LEU A 124 -14.25 -4.12 2.48
N GLU A 125 -15.34 -3.99 3.23
CA GLU A 125 -16.50 -3.33 2.67
C GLU A 125 -15.89 -2.08 2.05
N GLU A 126 -15.84 -2.08 0.72
CA GLU A 126 -15.85 -0.84 -0.03
C GLU A 126 -16.79 0.06 0.76
N LEU A 127 -16.24 1.19 1.26
CA LEU A 127 -17.07 2.24 1.80
C LEU A 127 -17.86 2.73 0.60
N SER A 128 -18.92 1.98 0.28
CA SER A 128 -19.91 2.30 -0.70
C SER A 128 -20.36 3.68 -0.28
N THR A 129 -20.09 4.64 -1.15
CA THR A 129 -20.55 6.01 -1.07
C THR A 129 -22.08 6.09 -1.22
N THR A 130 -22.80 5.04 -0.83
CA THR A 130 -24.22 5.05 -0.55
C THR A 130 -24.40 5.45 0.91
N SER A 131 -24.39 6.76 1.10
CA SER A 131 -24.85 7.48 2.27
C SER A 131 -26.17 6.91 2.80
N ASN A 132 -26.10 6.08 3.84
CA ASN A 132 -27.11 6.03 4.90
C ASN A 132 -26.48 6.62 6.16
N VAL A 133 -26.20 7.92 6.06
CA VAL A 133 -25.63 8.71 7.14
C VAL A 133 -26.77 9.02 8.10
N ASN A 134 -26.82 8.37 9.27
CA ASN A 134 -27.76 8.74 10.33
C ASN A 134 -27.38 10.15 10.83
N PRO A 135 -28.18 11.21 10.55
CA PRO A 135 -27.80 12.60 10.81
C PRO A 135 -27.62 12.93 12.30
N LEU A 136 -28.14 12.07 13.19
CA LEU A 136 -28.08 12.26 14.64
C LEU A 136 -26.66 12.23 15.22
N LYS A 137 -25.74 11.44 14.63
CA LYS A 137 -24.35 11.33 15.15
C LYS A 137 -23.48 12.54 14.77
N TYR A 138 -23.78 13.21 13.66
CA TYR A 138 -23.04 14.40 13.22
C TYR A 138 -23.49 15.67 13.95
N GLY A 139 -24.73 15.71 14.47
CA GLY A 139 -25.21 16.83 15.28
C GLY A 139 -24.39 17.07 16.57
N ILE A 140 -23.86 16.01 17.17
CA ILE A 140 -23.09 16.11 18.43
C ILE A 140 -21.68 16.65 18.19
N TYR A 141 -21.04 16.30 17.07
CA TYR A 141 -19.65 16.67 16.79
C TYR A 141 -19.50 18.09 16.21
N VAL A 142 -20.53 18.59 15.53
CA VAL A 142 -20.54 19.98 15.04
C VAL A 142 -20.90 20.95 16.18
N GLY A 143 -21.76 20.54 17.13
CA GLY A 143 -22.20 21.39 18.25
C GLY A 143 -21.11 21.75 19.28
N SER A 144 -20.13 20.86 19.52
CA SER A 144 -19.08 21.09 20.52
C SER A 144 -18.08 22.19 20.12
N SER A 145 -17.89 22.44 18.82
CA SER A 145 -16.95 23.45 18.34
C SER A 145 -17.53 24.87 18.39
N PHE A 146 -18.85 25.05 18.26
CA PHE A 146 -19.47 26.38 18.25
C PHE A 146 -19.49 27.08 19.62
N LEU A 147 -19.63 26.34 20.72
CA LEU A 147 -19.62 26.91 22.08
C LEU A 147 -18.27 27.54 22.44
N GLY A 148 -17.17 26.97 21.96
CA GLY A 148 -15.82 27.51 22.17
C GLY A 148 -15.63 28.87 21.50
N PHE A 149 -16.06 29.01 20.24
CA PHE A 149 -15.96 30.27 19.50
C PHE A 149 -16.85 31.37 20.08
N ILE A 150 -18.07 31.05 20.53
CA ILE A 150 -18.97 32.02 21.17
C ILE A 150 -18.37 32.52 22.50
N SER A 151 -17.79 31.62 23.30
CA SER A 151 -17.16 31.97 24.58
C SER A 151 -15.96 32.90 24.39
N LEU A 152 -15.11 32.64 23.38
CA LEU A 152 -13.98 33.50 23.05
C LEU A 152 -14.44 34.88 22.54
N GLY A 153 -15.48 34.93 21.70
CA GLY A 153 -16.05 36.18 21.22
C GLY A 153 -16.59 37.07 22.33
N LEU A 154 -17.34 36.50 23.28
CA LEU A 154 -17.85 37.22 24.46
C LEU A 154 -16.73 37.71 25.38
N TYR A 155 -15.68 36.91 25.57
CA TYR A 155 -14.51 37.31 26.36
C TYR A 155 -13.80 38.52 25.74
N LEU A 156 -13.50 38.47 24.44
CA LEU A 156 -12.85 39.57 23.74
C LEU A 156 -13.72 40.83 23.69
N TYR A 157 -15.03 40.70 23.48
CA TYR A 157 -15.97 41.83 23.54
C TYR A 157 -15.95 42.52 24.91
N LYS A 158 -15.94 41.75 26.00
CA LYS A 158 -15.90 42.30 27.36
C LYS A 158 -14.57 43.00 27.67
N VAL A 159 -13.44 42.43 27.24
CA VAL A 159 -12.12 43.04 27.43
C VAL A 159 -12.01 44.38 26.69
N ASN A 160 -12.51 44.44 25.44
CA ASN A 160 -12.44 45.66 24.63
C ASN A 160 -13.31 46.80 25.20
N LYS A 161 -14.42 46.48 25.86
CA LYS A 161 -15.30 47.48 26.51
C LYS A 161 -14.71 48.05 27.81
N LEU A 162 -13.73 47.39 28.42
CA LEU A 162 -13.04 47.86 29.64
C LEU A 162 -11.80 48.70 29.35
N GLN A 163 -11.39 48.80 28.07
CA GLN A 163 -10.27 49.63 27.62
C GLN A 163 -10.71 50.97 27.02
N TYR A 164 -11.99 51.33 27.12
CA TYR A 164 -12.56 52.62 26.70
C TYR A 164 -13.30 53.29 27.86
#